data_AF-Q6U830-F1
#
_entry.id   AF-Q6U830-F1
#
_cell.length_a   1.000
_cell.length_b   1.000
_cell.length_c   1.000
_cell.angle_alpha   90.00
_cell.angle_beta   90.00
_cell.angle_gamma   90.00
#
_symmetry.space_group_name_H-M   'P 1'
#
loop_
_entity.id
_entity.type
_entity.pdbx_description
1 polymer ?
#
loop_
_entity_poly.entity_id
_entity_poly.type
_entity_poly.pdbx_seq_one_letter_code
_entity_poly.pdbx_strand_id
1 'polypeptide(L)'
;MKSVQLCLLLWCWRAICCRSCELTNITIAVEKEECRFCVSINTTWCAGYCYTRDLVYKDPARPNTQKVCTFKELVYETVRLPGCAHHSDSFYTYPVATECHCSKCDSHSTDCTVRGLGPSYCSFGEMKE
;
A
#
# COMPACT_ATOMS: atom_id res chain seq x y z
N MET A 1 -13.80 30.34 -27.43
CA MET A 1 -14.01 30.49 -25.97
C MET A 1 -14.63 29.25 -25.31
N LYS A 2 -15.68 28.62 -25.87
CA LYS A 2 -16.30 27.41 -25.28
C LYS A 2 -15.37 26.19 -25.14
N SER A 3 -14.50 25.96 -26.13
CA SER A 3 -13.55 24.83 -26.11
C SER A 3 -12.55 24.91 -24.94
N VAL A 4 -12.08 26.12 -24.62
CA VAL A 4 -11.12 26.35 -23.53
C VAL A 4 -11.76 26.08 -22.16
N GLN A 5 -13.00 26.52 -21.94
CA GLN A 5 -13.73 26.22 -20.71
C GLN A 5 -13.98 24.72 -20.54
N LEU A 6 -14.28 24.00 -21.63
CA LEU A 6 -14.48 22.55 -21.57
C LEU A 6 -13.19 21.81 -21.18
N CYS A 7 -12.04 22.22 -21.76
CA CYS A 7 -10.74 21.67 -21.39
C CYS A 7 -10.38 21.93 -19.93
N LEU A 8 -10.64 23.15 -19.43
CA LEU A 8 -10.40 23.50 -18.03
C LEU A 8 -11.27 22.67 -17.08
N LEU A 9 -12.56 22.47 -17.39
CA LEU A 9 -13.44 21.62 -16.59
C LEU A 9 -12.98 20.16 -16.57
N LEU A 10 -12.56 19.62 -17.71
CA LEU A 10 -12.00 18.27 -17.79
C LEU A 10 -10.73 18.12 -16.97
N TRP A 11 -9.82 19.10 -17.01
CA TRP A 11 -8.59 19.09 -16.22
C TRP A 11 -8.88 19.23 -14.73
N CYS A 12 -9.81 20.10 -14.34
CA CYS A 12 -10.28 20.19 -12.95
C CYS A 12 -10.91 18.88 -12.49
N TRP A 13 -11.73 18.21 -13.29
CA TRP A 13 -12.30 16.91 -12.92
C TRP A 13 -11.25 15.83 -12.74
N ARG A 14 -10.23 15.80 -13.60
CA ARG A 14 -9.08 14.89 -13.44
C ARG A 14 -8.27 15.20 -12.18
N ALA A 15 -8.14 16.48 -11.81
CA ALA A 15 -7.43 16.90 -10.59
C ALA A 15 -8.24 16.71 -9.31
N ILE A 16 -9.57 16.86 -9.36
CA ILE A 16 -10.50 16.75 -8.22
C ILE A 16 -10.79 15.29 -7.88
N CYS A 17 -10.59 14.35 -8.82
CA CYS A 17 -10.49 12.94 -8.47
C CYS A 17 -9.19 12.72 -7.67
N CYS A 18 -9.26 13.01 -6.37
CA CYS A 18 -8.28 12.61 -5.36
C CYS A 18 -7.74 11.23 -5.71
N ARG A 19 -6.42 11.10 -5.88
CA ARG A 19 -5.72 9.88 -6.34
C ARG A 19 -6.51 8.62 -6.02
N SER A 20 -7.26 8.12 -7.01
CA SER A 20 -8.10 6.94 -6.82
C SER A 20 -7.23 5.76 -6.39
N CYS A 21 -7.82 4.76 -5.73
CA CYS A 21 -7.09 3.54 -5.41
C CYS A 21 -6.43 2.94 -6.66
N GLU A 22 -5.11 2.93 -6.68
CA GLU A 22 -4.30 2.52 -7.83
C GLU A 22 -3.00 1.84 -7.37
N LEU A 23 -2.31 1.22 -8.32
CA LEU A 23 -0.96 0.71 -8.11
C LEU A 23 0.02 1.88 -8.05
N THR A 24 0.85 1.89 -7.03
CA THR A 24 1.86 2.91 -6.78
C THR A 24 3.21 2.27 -6.51
N ASN A 25 4.27 2.90 -7.01
CA ASN A 25 5.63 2.48 -6.68
C ASN A 25 5.95 2.92 -5.25
N ILE A 26 6.31 1.97 -4.41
CA ILE A 26 6.73 2.20 -3.03
C ILE A 26 8.11 1.58 -2.80
N THR A 27 8.73 1.94 -1.69
CA THR A 27 9.95 1.31 -1.20
C THR A 27 9.65 0.58 0.10
N ILE A 28 9.98 -0.70 0.15
CA ILE A 28 9.92 -1.52 1.36
C ILE A 28 11.32 -1.70 1.95
N ALA A 29 11.40 -1.88 3.26
CA ALA A 29 12.62 -2.28 3.95
C ALA A 29 12.55 -3.77 4.29
N VAL A 30 13.50 -4.55 3.78
CA VAL A 30 13.66 -5.96 4.14
C VAL A 30 14.77 -6.08 5.16
N GLU A 31 14.40 -6.47 6.37
CA GLU A 31 15.31 -6.53 7.52
C GLU A 31 16.01 -7.89 7.59
N LYS A 32 17.33 -7.87 7.80
CA LYS A 32 18.13 -9.06 8.12
C LYS A 32 18.68 -8.93 9.53
N GLU A 33 17.93 -9.46 10.50
CA GLU A 33 18.20 -9.31 11.92
C GLU A 33 19.59 -9.82 12.31
N GLU A 34 20.03 -10.95 11.74
CA GLU A 34 21.32 -11.57 12.09
C GLU A 34 22.52 -10.73 11.67
N CYS A 35 22.33 -9.82 10.71
CA CYS A 35 23.35 -8.89 10.24
C CYS A 35 23.09 -7.44 10.63
N ARG A 36 22.00 -7.14 11.34
CA ARG A 36 21.64 -5.79 11.83
C ARG A 36 21.62 -4.71 10.74
N PHE A 37 21.06 -5.02 9.58
CA PHE A 37 20.83 -4.04 8.51
C PHE A 37 19.49 -4.31 7.80
N CYS A 38 19.06 -3.34 6.99
CA CYS A 38 17.93 -3.48 6.08
C CYS A 38 18.33 -3.19 4.64
N VAL A 39 17.66 -3.84 3.69
CA VAL A 39 17.78 -3.57 2.25
C VAL A 39 16.51 -2.90 1.76
N SER A 40 16.65 -1.76 1.10
CA SER A 40 15.53 -1.06 0.47
C SER A 40 15.22 -1.66 -0.89
N ILE A 41 13.96 -2.03 -1.13
CA ILE A 41 13.50 -2.63 -2.38
C ILE A 41 12.34 -1.83 -2.93
N ASN A 42 12.42 -1.46 -4.20
CA ASN A 42 11.31 -0.82 -4.91
C ASN A 42 10.34 -1.89 -5.41
N THR A 43 9.04 -1.68 -5.18
CA THR A 43 7.98 -2.61 -5.55
C THR A 43 6.67 -1.86 -5.80
N THR A 44 5.63 -2.54 -6.29
CA THR A 44 4.30 -1.97 -6.53
C THR A 44 3.31 -2.41 -5.47
N TRP A 45 2.60 -1.44 -4.88
CA TRP A 45 1.56 -1.65 -3.87
C TRP A 45 0.41 -0.66 -4.01
N CYS A 46 -0.67 -0.92 -3.31
CA CYS A 46 -1.90 -0.16 -3.41
C CYS A 46 -1.89 1.09 -2.53
N ALA A 47 -2.22 2.24 -3.13
CA ALA A 47 -2.48 3.46 -2.40
C ALA A 47 -3.54 4.30 -3.12
N GLY A 48 -4.23 5.15 -2.35
CA GLY A 48 -5.25 6.05 -2.87
C GLY A 48 -6.50 6.08 -2.01
N TYR A 49 -7.54 6.73 -2.54
CA TYR A 49 -8.78 7.00 -1.81
C TYR A 49 -9.91 6.07 -2.25
N CYS A 50 -10.78 5.73 -1.30
CA CYS A 50 -12.00 4.96 -1.52
C CYS A 50 -13.21 5.69 -0.95
N TYR A 51 -14.33 5.61 -1.66
CA TYR A 51 -15.59 6.20 -1.23
C TYR A 51 -16.21 5.38 -0.09
N THR A 52 -16.56 6.05 1.00
CA THR A 52 -17.26 5.47 2.14
C THR A 52 -18.50 6.31 2.49
N ARG A 53 -19.47 5.68 3.13
CA ARG A 53 -20.66 6.34 3.67
C ARG A 53 -20.80 5.95 5.13
N ASP A 54 -21.08 6.91 5.99
CA ASP A 54 -21.62 6.61 7.30
C ASP A 54 -23.15 6.57 7.21
N LEU A 55 -23.76 5.49 7.69
CA LEU A 55 -25.20 5.31 7.65
C LEU A 55 -25.85 6.23 8.69
N VAL A 56 -26.79 7.08 8.26
CA VAL A 56 -27.55 7.97 9.16
C VAL A 56 -28.40 7.16 10.14
N TYR A 57 -29.08 6.13 9.65
CA TYR A 57 -29.86 5.21 10.47
C TYR A 57 -29.05 3.95 10.76
N LYS A 58 -28.85 3.64 12.05
CA LYS A 58 -28.05 2.51 12.55
C LYS A 58 -28.91 1.24 12.67
N ASP A 59 -29.47 0.80 11.56
CA ASP A 59 -30.24 -0.46 11.49
C ASP A 59 -29.31 -1.67 11.67
N PRO A 60 -29.50 -2.53 12.70
CA PRO A 60 -28.72 -3.75 12.87
C PRO A 60 -28.80 -4.72 11.69
N ALA A 61 -29.89 -4.70 10.92
CA ALA A 61 -30.06 -5.56 9.75
C ALA A 61 -29.28 -5.08 8.53
N ARG A 62 -28.80 -3.83 8.52
CA ARG A 62 -28.08 -3.25 7.39
C ARG A 62 -26.57 -3.39 7.58
N PRO A 63 -25.83 -4.01 6.63
CA PRO A 63 -24.39 -4.14 6.75
C PRO A 63 -23.72 -2.76 6.67
N ASN A 64 -23.00 -2.39 7.74
CA ASN A 64 -22.17 -1.19 7.77
C ASN A 64 -20.77 -1.50 7.22
N THR A 65 -20.67 -1.76 5.92
CA THR A 65 -19.41 -2.12 5.27
C THR A 65 -18.67 -0.89 4.75
N GLN A 66 -17.42 -0.73 5.19
CA GLN A 66 -16.49 0.25 4.65
C GLN A 66 -15.51 -0.42 3.68
N LYS A 67 -15.08 0.33 2.67
CA LYS A 67 -14.11 -0.11 1.66
C LYS A 67 -12.79 0.63 1.87
N VAL A 68 -11.69 -0.08 1.74
CA VAL A 68 -10.32 0.43 1.79
C VAL A 68 -9.62 0.14 0.46
N CYS A 69 -8.55 0.88 0.18
CA CYS A 69 -7.71 0.60 -0.98
C CYS A 69 -6.79 -0.57 -0.64
N THR A 70 -6.97 -1.71 -1.31
CA THR A 70 -6.23 -2.95 -1.03
C THR A 70 -5.92 -3.68 -2.34
N PHE A 71 -5.01 -4.65 -2.28
CA PHE A 71 -4.74 -5.53 -3.41
C PHE A 71 -5.97 -6.38 -3.74
N LYS A 72 -6.23 -6.55 -5.02
CA LYS A 72 -7.16 -7.56 -5.54
C LYS A 72 -6.41 -8.83 -5.93
N GLU A 73 -5.24 -8.65 -6.53
CA GLU A 73 -4.33 -9.72 -6.93
C GLU A 73 -2.91 -9.34 -6.50
N LEU A 74 -2.14 -10.36 -6.11
CA LEU A 74 -0.74 -10.23 -5.76
C LEU A 74 0.05 -11.42 -6.31
N VAL A 75 1.35 -11.22 -6.44
CA VAL A 75 2.34 -12.27 -6.69
C VAL A 75 3.41 -12.21 -5.61
N TYR A 76 4.18 -13.28 -5.47
CA TYR A 76 5.31 -13.31 -4.56
C TYR A 76 6.63 -13.26 -5.34
N GLU A 77 7.48 -12.30 -4.99
CA GLU A 77 8.82 -12.17 -5.54
C GLU A 77 9.85 -12.55 -4.48
N THR A 78 11.03 -13.03 -4.91
CA THR A 78 12.11 -13.44 -4.01
C THR A 78 13.37 -12.65 -4.30
N VAL A 79 13.96 -12.07 -3.26
CA VAL A 79 15.22 -11.32 -3.31
C VAL A 79 16.32 -12.06 -2.54
N ARG A 80 17.57 -11.91 -3.00
CA ARG A 80 18.75 -12.35 -2.25
C ARG A 80 19.23 -11.22 -1.33
N LEU A 81 19.28 -11.50 -0.04
CA LEU A 81 19.84 -10.61 0.98
C LEU A 81 21.32 -10.95 1.22
N PRO A 82 22.22 -9.96 1.22
CA PRO A 82 23.64 -10.22 1.46
C PRO A 82 23.87 -10.78 2.87
N GLY A 83 24.94 -11.52 3.03
CA GLY A 83 25.45 -12.00 4.30
C GLY A 83 26.31 -10.96 5.02
N CYS A 84 26.80 -11.36 6.18
CA CYS A 84 27.81 -10.67 6.97
C CYS A 84 28.84 -11.69 7.48
N ALA A 85 29.86 -11.27 8.24
CA ALA A 85 31.03 -12.10 8.58
C ALA A 85 30.73 -13.51 9.15
N HIS A 86 29.57 -13.72 9.80
CA HIS A 86 29.15 -14.99 10.38
C HIS A 86 27.80 -15.53 9.87
N HIS A 87 27.14 -14.83 8.95
CA HIS A 87 25.84 -15.23 8.42
C HIS A 87 25.88 -15.18 6.90
N SER A 88 25.54 -16.30 6.24
CA SER A 88 25.53 -16.36 4.79
C SER A 88 24.43 -15.48 4.20
N ASP A 89 24.48 -15.27 2.89
CA ASP A 89 23.36 -14.75 2.13
C ASP A 89 22.09 -15.58 2.39
N SER A 90 20.94 -14.92 2.35
CA SER A 90 19.63 -15.55 2.54
C SER A 90 18.66 -15.09 1.45
N PHE A 91 17.54 -15.77 1.32
CA PHE A 91 16.47 -15.39 0.39
C PHE A 91 15.25 -14.95 1.17
N TYR A 92 14.60 -13.87 0.71
CA TYR A 92 13.39 -13.35 1.32
C TYR A 92 12.31 -13.22 0.25
N THR A 93 11.11 -13.74 0.55
CA THR A 93 9.97 -13.74 -0.36
C THR A 93 8.92 -12.75 0.14
N TYR A 94 8.53 -11.79 -0.70
CA TYR A 94 7.61 -10.70 -0.33
C TYR A 94 6.44 -10.57 -1.33
N PRO A 95 5.27 -10.09 -0.89
CA PRO A 95 4.14 -9.87 -1.78
C PRO A 95 4.30 -8.59 -2.61
N VAL A 96 3.83 -8.64 -3.86
CA VAL A 96 3.81 -7.53 -4.82
C VAL A 96 2.39 -7.42 -5.38
N ALA A 97 1.77 -6.25 -5.26
CA ALA A 97 0.43 -6.05 -5.80
C ALA A 97 0.49 -5.96 -7.33
N THR A 98 -0.39 -6.70 -8.01
CA THR A 98 -0.56 -6.67 -9.47
C THR A 98 -1.84 -5.98 -9.89
N GLU A 99 -2.82 -5.86 -8.98
CA GLU A 99 -4.05 -5.09 -9.17
C GLU A 99 -4.55 -4.54 -7.82
N CYS A 100 -5.09 -3.33 -7.82
CA CYS A 100 -5.64 -2.67 -6.63
C CYS A 100 -7.12 -2.34 -6.82
N HIS A 101 -7.89 -2.37 -5.73
CA HIS A 101 -9.31 -1.99 -5.75
C HIS A 101 -9.82 -1.44 -4.41
N CYS A 102 -11.02 -0.87 -4.42
CA CYS A 102 -11.75 -0.51 -3.20
C CYS A 102 -12.66 -1.65 -2.74
N SER A 103 -12.27 -2.36 -1.69
CA SER A 103 -13.01 -3.50 -1.14
C SER A 103 -12.88 -3.59 0.39
N LYS A 104 -13.53 -4.58 1.01
CA LYS A 104 -13.30 -4.92 2.42
C LYS A 104 -11.86 -5.44 2.57
N CYS A 105 -11.19 -5.06 3.66
CA CYS A 105 -9.89 -5.64 4.01
C CYS A 105 -10.02 -7.15 4.29
N ASP A 106 -9.17 -7.95 3.66
CA ASP A 106 -9.12 -9.39 3.91
C ASP A 106 -8.28 -9.68 5.16
N SER A 107 -8.96 -9.94 6.27
CA SER A 107 -8.33 -10.25 7.55
C SER A 107 -7.62 -11.61 7.60
N HIS A 108 -7.74 -12.46 6.58
CA HIS A 108 -6.99 -13.71 6.51
C HIS A 108 -5.54 -13.50 6.06
N SER A 109 -5.28 -12.48 5.25
CA SER A 109 -3.98 -12.22 4.63
C SER A 109 -3.37 -10.86 5.01
N THR A 110 -4.19 -9.96 5.58
CA THR A 110 -3.80 -8.56 5.82
C THR A 110 -4.12 -8.14 7.25
N ASP A 111 -3.18 -7.42 7.88
CA ASP A 111 -3.45 -6.70 9.12
C ASP A 111 -4.31 -5.46 8.86
N CYS A 112 -5.59 -5.55 9.21
CA CYS A 112 -6.58 -4.49 8.96
C CYS A 112 -6.55 -3.42 10.07
N THR A 113 -5.53 -2.55 10.03
CA THR A 113 -5.28 -1.50 11.04
C THR A 113 -5.47 -0.08 10.50
N VAL A 114 -5.50 0.91 11.40
CA VAL A 114 -5.51 2.35 11.04
C VAL A 114 -4.13 2.80 10.58
N ARG A 115 -3.05 2.33 11.24
CA ARG A 115 -1.65 2.63 10.90
C ARG A 115 -0.76 1.46 11.28
N GLY A 116 0.11 1.06 10.36
CA GLY A 116 1.25 0.16 10.64
C GLY A 116 2.54 0.96 10.89
N LEU A 117 3.67 0.25 10.95
CA LEU A 117 5.01 0.86 11.09
C LEU A 117 5.47 1.62 9.83
N GLY A 118 4.83 1.34 8.70
CA GLY A 118 5.19 1.86 7.38
C GLY A 118 6.03 0.86 6.57
N PRO A 119 5.96 0.89 5.23
CA PRO A 119 6.62 -0.10 4.38
C PRO A 119 8.14 -0.07 4.48
N SER A 120 8.72 1.10 4.74
CA SER A 120 10.16 1.33 4.84
C SER A 120 10.67 1.32 6.28
N TYR A 121 9.92 0.76 7.24
CA TYR A 121 10.37 0.66 8.62
C TYR A 121 11.56 -0.30 8.73
N CYS A 122 12.58 0.10 9.47
CA CYS A 122 13.78 -0.70 9.74
C CYS A 122 14.20 -0.51 11.18
N SER A 123 14.35 -1.59 11.94
CA SER A 123 14.73 -1.54 13.37
C SER A 123 16.15 -1.00 13.59
N PHE A 124 16.99 -1.04 12.54
CA PHE A 124 18.38 -0.59 12.55
C PHE A 124 18.58 0.75 11.81
N GLY A 125 17.50 1.37 11.33
CA GLY A 125 17.56 2.66 10.68
C GLY A 125 17.81 3.76 11.71
N GLU A 126 18.77 4.66 11.44
CA GLU A 126 18.91 5.88 12.21
C GLU A 126 17.57 6.63 12.22
N MET A 127 17.09 6.98 13.43
CA MET A 127 15.98 7.90 13.62
C MET A 127 16.27 9.17 12.83
N LYS A 128 15.72 9.29 11.61
CA LYS A 128 15.56 10.60 10.99
C LYS A 128 14.48 11.30 11.80
N GLU A 129 14.90 12.23 12.65
CA GLU A 129 14.05 13.27 13.25
C GLU A 129 13.08 13.87 12.22
#